data_AF-A0A5A9NBD1-F1
#
_entry.id   AF-A0A5A9NBD1-F1
#
_cell.length_a   1.000
_cell.length_b   1.000
_cell.length_c   1.000
_cell.angle_alpha   90.00
_cell.angle_beta   90.00
_cell.angle_gamma   90.00
#
_symmetry.space_group_name_H-M   'P 1'
#
loop_
_entity.id
_entity.type
_entity.pdbx_description
1 polymer ?
#
loop_
_entity_poly.entity_id
_entity_poly.type
_entity_poly.pdbx_seq_one_letter_code
_entity_poly.pdbx_strand_id
1 'polypeptide(L)'
;MELHFKYLEAVQLADKRIEGEKHDMVRRGEIIDDGMDDEFYLRRLDAGLFVLQLICYIMVEICSAGVPQLQQRIHQILNLRGGSVKVVRHIMREYAESIGDGKSEEFKESEQKRIMELLESF
;
A
#
# COMPACT_ATOMS: atom_id res chain seq x y z
N MET A 1 5.67 12.04 5.87
CA MET A 1 6.06 10.94 6.78
C MET A 1 5.09 10.75 7.95
N GLU A 2 4.69 11.76 8.70
CA GLU A 2 3.74 11.59 9.82
C GLU A 2 2.43 10.89 9.39
N LEU A 3 1.81 11.38 8.31
CA LEU A 3 0.61 10.76 7.74
C LEU A 3 0.85 9.31 7.30
N HIS A 4 2.01 9.00 6.72
CA HIS A 4 2.36 7.62 6.32
C HIS A 4 2.28 6.68 7.53
N PHE A 5 2.90 7.02 8.66
CA PHE A 5 2.85 6.17 9.85
C PHE A 5 1.46 6.07 10.45
N LYS A 6 0.71 7.17 10.51
CA LYS A 6 -0.67 7.18 11.02
C LYS A 6 -1.55 6.20 10.26
N TYR A 7 -1.53 6.26 8.92
CA TYR A 7 -2.37 5.38 8.10
C TYR A 7 -1.81 3.97 7.99
N LEU A 8 -0.48 3.80 8.02
CA LEU A 8 0.14 2.48 8.06
C LEU A 8 -0.30 1.71 9.31
N GLU A 9 -0.26 2.33 10.48
CA GLU A 9 -0.71 1.72 11.73
C GLU A 9 -2.20 1.35 11.69
N ALA A 10 -3.05 2.25 11.19
CA ALA A 10 -4.49 2.01 11.07
C ALA A 10 -4.80 0.80 10.15
N VAL A 11 -4.14 0.75 8.98
CA VAL A 11 -4.31 -0.36 8.02
C VAL A 11 -3.75 -1.66 8.59
N GLN A 12 -2.57 -1.65 9.22
CA GLN A 12 -2.01 -2.85 9.87
C GLN A 12 -2.90 -3.41 11.00
N LEU A 13 -3.57 -2.53 11.75
CA LEU A 13 -4.54 -2.95 12.75
C LEU A 13 -5.81 -3.54 12.12
N ALA A 14 -6.23 -3.06 10.95
CA ALA A 14 -7.30 -3.67 10.17
C ALA A 14 -6.88 -5.06 9.64
N ASP A 15 -5.70 -5.15 9.00
CA ASP A 15 -5.15 -6.41 8.47
C ASP A 15 -5.02 -7.47 9.58
N LYS A 16 -4.53 -7.11 10.76
CA LYS A 16 -4.41 -8.03 11.90
C LYS A 16 -5.76 -8.57 12.38
N ARG A 17 -6.81 -7.73 12.35
CA ARG A 17 -8.17 -8.16 12.71
C ARG A 17 -8.75 -9.10 11.66
N ILE A 18 -8.59 -8.73 10.38
CA ILE A 18 -9.00 -9.55 9.24
C ILE A 18 -8.33 -10.92 9.29
N GLU A 19 -7.02 -10.98 9.51
CA GLU A 19 -6.28 -12.26 9.56
C GLU A 19 -6.76 -13.14 10.72
N GLY A 20 -7.03 -12.55 11.89
CA GLY A 20 -7.62 -13.27 13.01
C GLY A 20 -9.00 -13.85 12.68
N GLU A 21 -9.84 -13.08 12.00
CA GLU A 21 -11.17 -13.51 11.56
C GLU A 21 -11.07 -14.61 10.48
N LYS A 22 -10.19 -14.46 9.48
CA LYS A 22 -9.91 -15.50 8.48
C LYS A 22 -9.51 -16.81 9.13
N HIS A 23 -8.60 -16.77 10.11
CA HIS A 23 -8.22 -17.96 10.88
C HIS A 23 -9.41 -18.59 11.63
N ASP A 24 -10.28 -17.78 12.22
CA ASP A 24 -11.46 -18.28 12.93
C ASP A 24 -12.49 -18.91 12.00
N MET A 25 -12.72 -18.31 10.83
CA MET A 25 -13.60 -18.83 9.77
C MET A 25 -13.11 -20.21 9.31
N VAL A 26 -11.82 -20.33 9.00
CA VAL A 26 -11.20 -21.60 8.62
C VAL A 26 -11.37 -22.66 9.71
N ARG A 27 -11.19 -22.29 10.99
CA ARG A 27 -11.42 -23.20 12.13
C ARG A 27 -12.87 -23.67 12.25
N ARG A 28 -13.84 -22.84 11.84
CA ARG A 28 -15.26 -23.17 11.82
C ARG A 28 -15.68 -23.94 10.55
N GLY A 29 -14.77 -24.11 9.59
CA GLY A 29 -15.07 -24.74 8.30
C GLY A 29 -15.85 -23.84 7.34
N GLU A 30 -15.82 -22.52 7.56
CA GLU A 30 -16.42 -21.53 6.66
C GLU A 30 -15.51 -21.35 5.43
N ILE A 31 -16.14 -21.17 4.26
CA ILE A 31 -15.44 -20.90 3.00
C ILE A 31 -15.29 -19.38 2.89
N ILE A 32 -14.07 -18.92 2.63
CA ILE A 32 -13.80 -17.54 2.24
C ILE A 32 -14.01 -17.47 0.74
N ASP A 33 -15.08 -16.80 0.33
CA ASP A 33 -15.42 -16.56 -1.07
C ASP A 33 -15.08 -15.13 -1.50
N ASP A 34 -15.31 -14.81 -2.76
CA ASP A 34 -15.01 -13.50 -3.34
C ASP A 34 -15.76 -12.36 -2.62
N GLY A 35 -16.99 -12.61 -2.16
CA GLY A 35 -17.78 -11.60 -1.44
C GLY A 35 -17.19 -11.26 -0.07
N MET A 36 -16.61 -12.24 0.61
CA MET A 36 -15.88 -12.03 1.86
C MET A 36 -14.57 -11.25 1.64
N ASP A 37 -13.84 -11.55 0.57
CA ASP A 37 -12.61 -10.81 0.23
C ASP A 37 -12.92 -9.33 -0.12
N ASP A 38 -14.04 -9.05 -0.79
CA ASP A 38 -14.53 -7.67 -1.00
C ASP A 38 -14.83 -6.95 0.33
N GLU A 39 -15.47 -7.63 1.29
CA GLU A 39 -15.74 -7.06 2.61
C GLU A 39 -14.44 -6.72 3.36
N PHE A 40 -13.44 -7.61 3.31
CA PHE A 40 -12.13 -7.35 3.88
C PHE A 40 -11.43 -6.18 3.21
N TYR A 41 -11.55 -6.05 1.89
CA TYR A 41 -11.01 -4.91 1.15
C TYR A 41 -11.67 -3.58 1.56
N LEU A 42 -13.01 -3.54 1.66
CA LEU A 42 -13.74 -2.36 2.15
C LEU A 42 -13.28 -1.93 3.55
N ARG A 43 -13.02 -2.88 4.44
CA ARG A 43 -12.51 -2.58 5.80
C ARG A 43 -11.09 -2.01 5.77
N ARG A 44 -10.23 -2.42 4.84
CA ARG A 44 -8.91 -1.80 4.63
C ARG A 44 -9.07 -0.38 4.09
N LEU A 45 -10.03 -0.13 3.20
CA LEU A 45 -10.35 1.21 2.71
C LEU A 45 -10.86 2.13 3.84
N ASP A 46 -11.74 1.64 4.71
CA ASP A 46 -12.23 2.37 5.89
C ASP A 46 -11.10 2.71 6.87
N ALA A 47 -10.08 1.84 6.96
CA ALA A 47 -8.86 2.10 7.72
C ALA A 47 -7.90 3.12 7.05
N GLY A 48 -8.21 3.55 5.83
CA GLY A 48 -7.46 4.57 5.09
C GLY A 48 -6.41 4.02 4.12
N LEU A 49 -6.58 2.79 3.62
CA LEU A 49 -5.67 2.19 2.63
C LEU A 49 -5.43 3.10 1.42
N PHE A 50 -6.48 3.69 0.84
CA PHE A 50 -6.32 4.55 -0.32
C PHE A 50 -5.48 5.79 -0.02
N VAL A 51 -5.68 6.40 1.15
CA VAL A 51 -4.88 7.54 1.61
C VAL A 51 -3.42 7.13 1.82
N LEU A 52 -3.19 5.97 2.43
CA LEU A 52 -1.85 5.41 2.60
C LEU A 52 -1.14 5.20 1.26
N GLN A 53 -1.82 4.60 0.27
CA GLN A 53 -1.29 4.37 -1.07
C GLN A 53 -0.89 5.67 -1.76
N LEU A 54 -1.74 6.71 -1.71
CA LEU A 54 -1.41 8.01 -2.28
C LEU A 54 -0.22 8.68 -1.59
N ILE A 55 -0.11 8.56 -0.26
CA ILE A 55 1.05 9.07 0.48
C ILE A 55 2.33 8.32 0.07
N CYS A 56 2.27 6.99 -0.08
CA CYS A 56 3.38 6.20 -0.56
C CYS A 56 3.76 6.58 -1.99
N TYR A 57 2.79 6.80 -2.87
CA TYR A 57 3.01 7.24 -4.25
C TYR A 57 3.77 8.57 -4.28
N ILE A 58 3.28 9.57 -3.54
CA ILE A 58 3.94 10.87 -3.39
C ILE A 58 5.37 10.68 -2.87
N MET A 59 5.57 9.82 -1.87
CA MET A 59 6.90 9.56 -1.30
C MET A 59 7.87 9.00 -2.34
N VAL A 60 7.45 8.02 -3.13
CA VAL A 60 8.26 7.41 -4.19
C VAL A 60 8.57 8.44 -5.28
N GLU A 61 7.56 9.16 -5.77
CA GLU A 61 7.72 10.17 -6.82
C GLU A 61 8.73 11.26 -6.43
N ILE A 62 8.66 11.76 -5.19
CA ILE A 62 9.59 12.79 -4.70
C ILE A 62 11.02 12.25 -4.57
N CYS A 63 11.19 10.98 -4.16
CA CYS A 63 12.51 10.35 -4.13
C CYS A 63 13.13 10.24 -5.53
N SER A 64 12.32 10.01 -6.56
CA SER A 64 12.77 9.93 -7.95
C SER A 64 13.05 11.29 -8.60
N ALA A 65 12.74 12.41 -7.93
CA ALA A 65 12.91 13.77 -8.47
C ALA A 65 14.37 14.25 -8.58
N GLY A 66 15.35 13.41 -8.27
CA GLY A 66 16.78 13.76 -8.38
C GLY A 66 17.28 14.74 -7.30
N VAL A 67 16.59 14.81 -6.16
CA VAL A 67 16.97 15.65 -5.00
C VAL A 67 17.44 14.77 -3.84
N PRO A 68 18.76 14.50 -3.70
CA PRO A 68 19.27 13.52 -2.73
C PRO A 68 18.87 13.81 -1.28
N GLN A 69 18.72 15.09 -0.92
CA GLN A 69 18.34 15.53 0.43
C GLN A 69 16.94 15.03 0.82
N LEU A 70 16.00 14.95 -0.12
CA LEU A 70 14.64 14.46 0.14
C LEU A 70 14.64 12.95 0.36
N GLN A 71 15.33 12.20 -0.50
CA GLN A 71 15.48 10.75 -0.35
C GLN A 71 16.17 10.39 0.97
N GLN A 72 17.28 11.06 1.29
CA GLN A 72 17.99 10.88 2.57
C GLN A 72 17.08 11.17 3.76
N ARG A 73 16.28 12.24 3.69
CA ARG A 73 15.36 12.61 4.78
C ARG A 73 14.25 11.58 4.98
N ILE A 74 13.69 11.05 3.90
CA ILE A 74 12.67 9.99 3.95
C ILE A 74 13.26 8.72 4.59
N HIS A 75 14.42 8.27 4.12
CA HIS A 75 15.12 7.10 4.68
C HIS A 75 15.47 7.29 6.16
N GLN A 76 15.96 8.48 6.53
CA GLN A 76 16.27 8.81 7.92
C GLN A 76 15.02 8.70 8.81
N ILE A 77 13.89 9.28 8.39
CA ILE A 77 12.66 9.25 9.18
C ILE A 77 12.08 7.83 9.27
N LEU A 78 12.14 7.04 8.18
CA LEU A 78 11.75 5.62 8.18
C LEU A 78 12.55 4.86 9.23
N ASN A 79 13.88 4.92 9.18
CA ASN A 79 14.76 4.20 10.08
C ASN A 79 14.55 4.59 11.55
N LEU A 80 14.40 5.89 11.86
CA LEU A 80 14.21 6.38 13.22
C LEU A 80 12.91 5.89 13.87
N ARG A 81 11.88 5.57 13.07
CA ARG A 81 10.58 5.12 13.54
C ARG A 81 10.35 3.61 13.33
N GLY A 82 11.40 2.86 12.99
CA GLY A 82 11.31 1.41 12.72
C GLY A 82 10.54 1.06 11.44
N GLY A 83 10.32 2.03 10.56
CA GLY A 83 9.71 1.81 9.25
C GLY A 83 10.68 1.15 8.26
N SER A 84 10.13 0.58 7.18
CA SER A 84 10.90 -0.12 6.17
C SER A 84 10.51 0.31 4.77
N VAL A 85 11.52 0.60 3.94
CA VAL A 85 11.35 0.85 2.49
C VAL A 85 10.63 -0.33 1.82
N LYS A 86 10.84 -1.56 2.30
CA LYS A 86 10.15 -2.74 1.77
C LYS A 86 8.63 -2.66 1.93
N VAL A 87 8.15 -2.09 3.04
CA VAL A 87 6.71 -1.93 3.30
C VAL A 87 6.13 -0.91 2.33
N VAL A 88 6.81 0.22 2.10
CA VAL A 88 6.38 1.21 1.10
C VAL A 88 6.32 0.58 -0.30
N ARG A 89 7.36 -0.18 -0.70
CA ARG A 89 7.38 -0.88 -1.99
C ARG A 89 6.27 -1.92 -2.12
N HIS A 90 5.91 -2.62 -1.04
CA HIS A 90 4.80 -3.58 -1.05
C HIS A 90 3.46 -2.89 -1.31
N ILE A 91 3.16 -1.84 -0.54
CA ILE A 91 1.92 -1.04 -0.70
C ILE A 91 1.81 -0.48 -2.13
N MET A 92 2.92 -0.03 -2.70
CA MET A 92 2.93 0.53 -4.06
C MET A 92 2.75 -0.51 -5.16
N ARG A 93 3.16 -1.77 -4.93
CA ARG A 93 2.88 -2.88 -5.86
C ARG A 93 1.39 -3.21 -5.85
N GLU A 94 0.79 -3.34 -4.67
CA GLU A 94 -0.67 -3.53 -4.54
C GLU A 94 -1.43 -2.37 -5.21
N TYR A 95 -0.97 -1.12 -5.03
CA TYR A 95 -1.57 0.03 -5.69
C TYR A 95 -1.50 -0.06 -7.21
N ALA A 96 -0.35 -0.42 -7.78
CA ALA A 96 -0.18 -0.60 -9.23
C ALA A 96 -1.09 -1.70 -9.79
N GLU A 97 -1.25 -2.82 -9.07
CA GLU A 97 -2.13 -3.91 -9.49
C GLU A 97 -3.60 -3.48 -9.57
N SER A 98 -4.03 -2.57 -8.70
CA SER A 98 -5.40 -2.04 -8.66
C SER A 98 -5.66 -0.80 -9.53
N ILE A 99 -4.65 -0.30 -10.26
CA ILE A 99 -4.76 0.99 -10.96
C ILE A 99 -5.59 0.90 -12.26
N GLY A 100 -6.30 1.99 -12.55
CA GLY A 100 -6.94 2.18 -13.85
C GLY A 100 -8.25 1.43 -14.04
N ASP A 101 -8.96 1.13 -12.95
CA ASP A 101 -10.35 0.65 -13.05
C ASP A 101 -11.21 1.63 -13.88
N GLY A 102 -12.00 1.09 -14.80
CA GLY A 102 -12.76 1.86 -15.79
C GLY A 102 -11.95 2.56 -16.89
N LYS A 103 -10.65 2.27 -17.04
CA LYS A 103 -9.78 2.77 -18.13
C LYS A 103 -9.42 1.67 -19.13
N SER A 104 -8.81 2.06 -20.26
CA SER A 104 -8.30 1.11 -21.26
C SER A 104 -7.15 0.28 -20.71
N GLU A 105 -6.98 -0.94 -21.22
CA GLU A 105 -5.85 -1.82 -20.86
C GLU A 105 -4.50 -1.16 -21.16
N GLU A 106 -4.37 -0.45 -22.29
CA GLU A 106 -3.16 0.32 -22.62
C GLU A 106 -2.81 1.37 -21.55
N PHE A 107 -3.83 2.03 -20.98
CA PHE A 107 -3.62 2.99 -19.91
C PHE A 107 -3.16 2.30 -18.62
N LYS A 108 -3.77 1.17 -18.27
CA LYS A 108 -3.40 0.38 -17.09
C LYS A 108 -1.95 -0.10 -17.18
N GLU A 109 -1.58 -0.72 -18.29
CA GLU A 109 -0.22 -1.23 -18.52
C GLU A 109 0.82 -0.11 -18.48
N SER A 110 0.53 1.04 -19.11
CA SER A 110 1.44 2.19 -19.10
C SER A 110 1.65 2.75 -17.69
N GLU A 111 0.57 2.92 -16.91
CA GLU A 111 0.68 3.45 -15.55
C GLU A 111 1.32 2.45 -14.59
N GLN A 112 1.00 1.16 -14.71
CA GLN A 112 1.66 0.10 -13.96
C GLN A 112 3.17 0.14 -14.21
N LYS A 113 3.58 0.17 -15.48
CA LYS A 113 5.00 0.24 -15.85
C LYS A 113 5.68 1.47 -15.24
N ARG A 114 5.05 2.65 -15.35
CA ARG A 114 5.59 3.89 -14.78
C ARG A 114 5.79 3.80 -13.26
N ILE A 115 4.81 3.27 -12.53
CA ILE A 115 4.91 3.09 -11.07
C ILE A 115 6.03 2.10 -10.71
N MET A 116 6.17 1.02 -11.48
CA MET A 116 7.20 0.03 -11.25
C MET A 116 8.62 0.59 -11.47
N GLU A 117 8.82 1.40 -12.50
CA GLU A 117 10.08 2.11 -12.75
C GLU A 117 10.43 3.06 -11.58
N LEU A 118 9.45 3.78 -11.05
CA LEU A 118 9.64 4.62 -9.87
C LEU A 118 10.13 3.81 -8.65
N LEU A 119 9.59 2.61 -8.44
CA LEU A 119 9.99 1.72 -7.34
C LEU A 119 11.41 1.17 -7.47
N GLU A 120 11.97 1.06 -8.68
CA GLU A 120 13.36 0.66 -8.90
C GLU A 120 14.33 1.73 -8.41
N SER A 121 13.95 3.01 -8.54
CA SER A 121 14.76 4.16 -8.12
C SER A 121 14.61 4.54 -6.64
N PHE A 122 13.66 3.92 -5.92
CA PHE A 122 13.29 4.24 -4.54
C PHE A 122 14.15 3.55 -3.47
#